data_AF-A0A438GVQ4-F1
#
_entry.id   AF-A0A438GVQ4-F1
#
_cell.length_a   1.000
_cell.length_b   1.000
_cell.length_c   1.000
_cell.angle_alpha   90.00
_cell.angle_beta   90.00
_cell.angle_gamma   90.00
#
_symmetry.space_group_name_H-M   'P 1'
#
loop_
_entity.id
_entity.type
_entity.pdbx_description
1 polymer ?
#
loop_
_entity_poly.entity_id
_entity_poly.type
_entity_poly.pdbx_seq_one_letter_code
_entity_poly.pdbx_strand_id
1 'polypeptide(L)'
;MKKKVINRLSISFAKNAPLRTEGLIELRNPCREGKKLLVLDIDYTLFDHRSTAENPLELMRPYLHEFLSAVYAEYDIIIWSATSMKWVELKMGQLGVLNNPNYKITALLDHLAMITVHSDSRGPFDCKPLGLIWGQFPEFYSSKNTIMFDDLRRNFVMNPQNGLTIKPFRKAHANRDSDQELVKLTQYLLAIAELDDLSSLNHKNWESYNEDNFKRRRHS
;
A
#
# COMPACT_ATOMS: atom_id res chain seq x y z
N MET A 1 -16.93 11.42 -26.81
CA MET A 1 -16.34 11.29 -25.45
C MET A 1 -17.25 10.38 -24.65
N LYS A 2 -16.78 9.23 -24.15
CA LYS A 2 -17.55 8.43 -23.18
C LYS A 2 -16.91 8.62 -21.80
N LYS A 3 -17.46 9.56 -21.02
CA LYS A 3 -17.09 9.74 -19.61
C LYS A 3 -17.71 8.58 -18.83
N LYS A 4 -16.90 7.65 -18.30
CA LYS A 4 -17.37 6.69 -17.29
C LYS A 4 -17.27 7.42 -15.95
N VAL A 5 -18.40 7.96 -15.48
CA VAL A 5 -18.46 8.69 -14.21
C VAL A 5 -18.51 7.67 -13.09
N ILE A 6 -17.39 7.49 -12.39
CA ILE A 6 -17.38 6.87 -11.07
C ILE A 6 -17.15 8.04 -10.11
N ASN A 7 -18.16 8.42 -9.33
CA ASN A 7 -18.08 9.48 -8.30
C ASN A 7 -17.37 10.79 -8.73
N ARG A 8 -17.95 11.60 -9.62
CA ARG A 8 -17.42 12.93 -10.03
C ARG A 8 -15.90 12.98 -10.31
N LEU A 9 -15.34 11.87 -10.75
CA LEU A 9 -13.96 11.75 -11.21
C LEU A 9 -14.02 11.37 -12.67
N SER A 10 -13.29 12.12 -13.48
CA SER A 10 -13.05 11.77 -14.87
C SER A 10 -11.61 11.33 -15.01
N ILE A 11 -11.42 10.13 -15.55
CA ILE A 11 -10.10 9.60 -15.83
C ILE A 11 -9.75 10.01 -17.27
N SER A 12 -8.65 10.74 -17.44
CA SER A 12 -8.13 11.05 -18.77
C SER A 12 -7.29 9.87 -19.26
N PHE A 13 -7.96 8.88 -19.86
CA PHE A 13 -7.25 7.93 -20.71
C PHE A 13 -6.96 8.62 -22.05
N ALA A 14 -5.74 8.48 -22.58
CA ALA A 14 -5.55 8.58 -24.02
C ALA A 14 -6.57 7.61 -24.66
N LYS A 15 -7.49 8.14 -25.47
CA LYS A 15 -8.68 7.45 -25.99
C LYS A 15 -8.37 5.98 -26.33
N ASN A 16 -9.03 5.04 -25.65
CA ASN A 16 -9.06 3.61 -25.98
C ASN A 16 -7.73 2.83 -25.94
N ALA A 17 -6.73 3.26 -25.18
CA ALA A 17 -5.61 2.37 -24.85
C ALA A 17 -5.98 1.51 -23.62
N PRO A 18 -5.86 0.17 -23.65
CA PRO A 18 -5.74 -0.60 -22.41
C PRO A 18 -4.60 0.02 -21.59
N LEU A 19 -4.71 0.03 -20.26
CA LEU A 19 -3.55 0.31 -19.41
C LEU A 19 -2.46 -0.68 -19.88
N ARG A 20 -1.38 -0.17 -20.49
CA ARG A 20 -0.23 -1.01 -20.81
C ARG A 20 0.32 -1.48 -19.48
N THR A 21 0.04 -2.72 -19.09
CA THR A 21 0.58 -3.34 -17.87
C THR A 21 1.94 -3.97 -18.13
N GLU A 22 2.21 -4.34 -19.39
CA GLU A 22 3.48 -4.93 -19.83
C GLU A 22 4.66 -3.98 -19.56
N GLY A 23 5.62 -4.47 -18.78
CA GLY A 23 6.87 -3.77 -18.48
C GLY A 23 6.79 -2.73 -17.37
N LEU A 24 5.63 -2.50 -16.75
CA LEU A 24 5.51 -1.58 -15.61
C LEU A 24 5.79 -2.24 -14.26
N ILE A 25 5.67 -3.56 -14.17
CA ILE A 25 5.92 -4.32 -12.95
C ILE A 25 6.96 -5.39 -13.23
N GLU A 26 8.15 -5.20 -12.66
CA GLU A 26 9.21 -6.21 -12.65
C GLU A 26 9.21 -6.96 -11.32
N LEU A 27 9.06 -8.28 -11.38
CA LEU A 27 9.10 -9.12 -10.18
C LEU A 27 10.54 -9.23 -9.66
N ARG A 28 10.72 -8.90 -8.39
CA ARG A 28 11.96 -9.17 -7.63
C ARG A 28 11.89 -10.54 -6.96
N ASN A 29 10.69 -10.94 -6.53
CA ASN A 29 10.41 -12.23 -5.91
C ASN A 29 9.06 -12.73 -6.43
N PRO A 30 8.84 -14.05 -6.53
CA PRO A 30 7.60 -14.59 -7.07
C PRO A 30 6.40 -14.26 -6.18
N CYS A 31 5.22 -14.12 -6.80
CA CYS A 31 3.95 -14.18 -6.09
C CYS A 31 3.77 -15.58 -5.46
N ARG A 32 3.28 -15.64 -4.23
CA ARG A 32 3.11 -16.88 -3.47
C ARG A 32 1.64 -17.27 -3.45
N GLU A 33 1.37 -18.52 -3.77
CA GLU A 33 0.01 -19.06 -3.76
C GLU A 33 -0.63 -18.94 -2.36
N GLY A 34 -1.91 -18.56 -2.33
CA GLY A 34 -2.68 -18.39 -1.11
C GLY A 34 -2.37 -17.13 -0.30
N LYS A 35 -1.36 -16.33 -0.66
CA LYS A 35 -1.02 -15.08 0.05
C LYS A 35 -1.86 -13.91 -0.44
N LYS A 36 -2.20 -13.03 0.50
CA LYS A 36 -2.87 -11.75 0.20
C LYS A 36 -1.86 -10.73 -0.33
N LEU A 37 -2.32 -9.57 -0.77
CA LEU A 37 -1.43 -8.50 -1.20
C LEU A 37 -1.50 -7.30 -0.25
N LEU A 38 -0.32 -6.88 0.23
CA LEU A 38 -0.11 -5.62 0.93
C LEU A 38 0.68 -4.66 0.03
N VAL A 39 0.09 -3.54 -0.32
CA VAL A 39 0.76 -2.46 -1.06
C VAL A 39 1.11 -1.33 -0.09
N LEU A 40 2.38 -0.95 -0.04
CA LEU A 40 2.88 0.08 0.89
C LEU A 40 3.41 1.28 0.14
N ASP A 41 2.92 2.46 0.50
CA ASP A 41 3.62 3.71 0.23
C ASP A 41 4.92 3.81 1.06
N ILE A 42 5.77 4.78 0.72
CA ILE A 42 7.07 4.99 1.37
C ILE A 42 7.07 6.23 2.28
N ASP A 43 6.87 7.41 1.70
CA ASP A 43 7.08 8.70 2.35
C ASP A 43 6.02 8.93 3.45
N TYR A 44 6.45 9.16 4.70
CA TYR A 44 5.57 9.21 5.88
C TYR A 44 4.79 7.92 6.19
N THR A 45 4.87 6.89 5.36
CA THR A 45 4.33 5.56 5.63
C THR A 45 5.36 4.70 6.36
N LEU A 46 6.53 4.49 5.76
CA LEU A 46 7.61 3.64 6.31
C LEU A 46 8.77 4.43 6.93
N PHE A 47 8.90 5.72 6.60
CA PHE A 47 9.97 6.57 7.12
C PHE A 47 9.65 8.06 7.00
N ASP A 48 10.36 8.88 7.76
CA ASP A 48 10.29 10.35 7.67
C ASP A 48 11.22 10.88 6.57
N HIS A 49 10.65 11.27 5.43
CA HIS A 49 11.40 11.77 4.28
C HIS A 49 11.85 13.24 4.40
N ARG A 50 11.41 13.97 5.44
CA ARG A 50 11.66 15.42 5.55
C ARG A 50 12.67 15.79 6.62
N SER A 51 12.83 14.97 7.65
CA SER A 51 13.87 15.23 8.65
C SER A 51 15.25 14.88 8.09
N THR A 52 16.26 15.63 8.53
CA THR A 52 17.66 15.33 8.24
C THR A 52 18.21 14.35 9.27
N ALA A 53 19.06 13.42 8.85
CA ALA A 53 19.79 12.51 9.73
C ALA A 53 21.14 12.14 9.10
N GLU A 54 22.13 11.83 9.93
CA GLU A 54 23.42 11.29 9.47
C GLU A 54 23.25 9.82 9.05
N ASN A 55 22.48 9.06 9.82
CA ASN A 55 22.11 7.69 9.49
C ASN A 55 20.64 7.62 9.02
N PRO A 56 20.36 7.12 7.79
CA PRO A 56 18.99 6.92 7.30
C PRO A 56 18.08 6.10 8.23
N LEU A 57 18.64 5.21 9.05
CA LEU A 57 17.88 4.37 10.00
C LEU A 57 17.24 5.18 11.14
N GLU A 58 17.76 6.37 11.46
CA GLU A 58 17.12 7.28 12.41
C GLU A 58 15.75 7.75 11.93
N LEU A 59 15.59 7.87 10.60
CA LEU A 59 14.36 8.29 9.94
C LEU A 59 13.39 7.13 9.70
N MET A 60 13.84 5.89 9.87
CA MET A 60 13.00 4.70 9.72
C MET A 60 11.86 4.73 10.75
N ARG A 61 10.64 4.45 10.30
CA ARG A 61 9.51 4.32 11.22
C ARG A 61 9.77 3.17 12.19
N PRO A 62 9.51 3.33 13.50
CA PRO A 62 9.65 2.26 14.48
C PRO A 62 8.93 0.98 14.05
N TYR A 63 9.55 -0.16 14.35
CA TYR A 63 9.02 -1.50 14.09
C TYR A 63 8.88 -1.88 12.60
N LEU A 64 9.55 -1.17 11.68
CA LEU A 64 9.44 -1.44 10.24
C LEU A 64 9.74 -2.90 9.88
N HIS A 65 10.86 -3.45 10.36
CA HIS A 65 11.28 -4.79 9.99
C HIS A 65 10.44 -5.87 10.68
N GLU A 66 10.03 -5.64 11.93
CA GLU A 66 9.15 -6.50 12.68
C GLU A 66 7.77 -6.58 12.01
N PHE A 67 7.22 -5.43 11.60
CA PHE A 67 5.98 -5.34 10.83
C PHE A 67 6.10 -6.12 9.52
N LEU A 68 7.12 -5.83 8.69
CA LEU A 68 7.28 -6.49 7.40
C LEU A 68 7.50 -8.01 7.54
N SER A 69 8.27 -8.45 8.54
CA SER A 69 8.50 -9.86 8.81
C SER A 69 7.21 -10.57 9.21
N ALA A 70 6.43 -9.97 10.12
CA ALA A 70 5.19 -10.55 10.60
C ALA A 70 4.13 -10.65 9.50
N VAL A 71 3.91 -9.57 8.74
CA VAL A 71 2.89 -9.56 7.69
C VAL A 71 3.30 -10.40 6.49
N TYR A 72 4.59 -10.60 6.24
CA TYR A 72 5.07 -11.46 5.14
C TYR A 72 4.61 -12.91 5.29
N ALA A 73 4.29 -13.35 6.51
CA ALA A 73 3.67 -14.66 6.73
C ALA A 73 2.37 -14.81 5.93
N GLU A 74 1.58 -13.75 5.78
CA GLU A 74 0.23 -13.79 5.17
C GLU A 74 0.08 -12.97 3.89
N TYR A 75 0.99 -12.03 3.65
CA TYR A 75 0.93 -11.06 2.56
C TYR A 75 2.19 -11.09 1.71
N ASP A 76 2.02 -11.13 0.40
CA ASP A 76 3.01 -10.59 -0.52
C ASP A 76 3.04 -9.07 -0.43
N ILE A 77 4.23 -8.49 -0.58
CA ILE A 77 4.49 -7.09 -0.27
C ILE A 77 4.98 -6.39 -1.53
N ILE A 78 4.24 -5.37 -1.96
CA ILE A 78 4.63 -4.47 -3.04
C ILE A 78 4.86 -3.08 -2.47
N ILE A 79 5.99 -2.46 -2.80
CA ILE A 79 6.26 -1.06 -2.49
C ILE A 79 5.84 -0.20 -3.68
N TRP A 80 5.07 0.86 -3.44
CA TRP A 80 4.65 1.79 -4.50
C TRP A 80 4.82 3.24 -4.06
N SER A 81 5.77 3.95 -4.67
CA SER A 81 6.04 5.37 -4.39
C SER A 81 5.61 6.29 -5.54
N ALA A 82 5.32 7.55 -5.21
CA ALA A 82 5.13 8.62 -6.19
C ALA A 82 6.45 9.29 -6.64
N THR A 83 7.59 8.67 -6.34
CA THR A 83 8.93 9.13 -6.77
C THR A 83 9.47 8.24 -7.91
N SER A 84 10.68 8.49 -8.41
CA SER A 84 11.30 7.65 -9.44
C SER A 84 11.88 6.36 -8.87
N MET A 85 11.95 5.31 -9.70
CA MET A 85 12.50 4.00 -9.31
C MET A 85 13.89 4.12 -8.66
N LYS A 86 14.76 5.00 -9.16
CA LYS A 86 16.07 5.29 -8.56
C LYS A 86 15.96 5.70 -7.08
N TRP A 87 15.00 6.55 -6.73
CA TRP A 87 14.77 6.97 -5.35
C TRP A 87 14.14 5.86 -4.51
N VAL A 88 13.21 5.10 -5.09
CA VAL A 88 12.60 3.93 -4.43
C VAL A 88 13.67 2.92 -4.04
N GLU A 89 14.52 2.50 -4.98
CA GLU A 89 15.58 1.53 -4.74
C GLU A 89 16.61 2.05 -3.74
N LEU A 90 17.03 3.30 -3.87
CA LEU A 90 17.97 3.92 -2.94
C LEU A 90 17.41 3.92 -1.51
N LYS A 91 16.16 4.37 -1.32
CA LYS A 91 15.56 4.48 0.02
C LYS A 91 15.25 3.12 0.63
N MET A 92 14.66 2.20 -0.13
CA MET A 92 14.39 0.85 0.36
C MET A 92 15.69 0.06 0.62
N GLY A 93 16.76 0.32 -0.14
CA GLY A 93 18.09 -0.21 0.13
C GLY A 93 18.70 0.34 1.42
N GLN A 94 18.68 1.67 1.60
CA GLN A 94 19.20 2.35 2.80
C GLN A 94 18.47 1.94 4.09
N LEU A 95 17.16 1.70 4.01
CA LEU A 95 16.35 1.21 5.13
C LEU A 95 16.47 -0.31 5.32
N GLY A 96 17.30 -1.02 4.56
CA GLY A 96 17.46 -2.48 4.67
C GLY A 96 16.26 -3.30 4.21
N VAL A 97 15.26 -2.67 3.57
CA VAL A 97 14.01 -3.33 3.15
C VAL A 97 14.23 -4.31 2.01
N LEU A 98 15.15 -4.02 1.08
CA LEU A 98 15.38 -4.88 -0.09
C LEU A 98 16.23 -6.12 0.19
N ASN A 99 16.97 -6.15 1.30
CA ASN A 99 17.98 -7.18 1.60
C ASN A 99 17.76 -7.82 2.99
N ASN A 100 16.52 -7.92 3.45
CA ASN A 100 16.20 -8.59 4.71
C ASN A 100 16.06 -10.12 4.52
N PRO A 101 16.60 -10.96 5.43
CA PRO A 101 16.42 -12.42 5.33
C PRO A 101 15.01 -12.90 5.74
N ASN A 102 14.27 -12.12 6.53
CA ASN A 102 13.01 -12.55 7.15
C ASN A 102 11.77 -12.32 6.26
N TYR A 103 11.90 -11.54 5.19
CA TYR A 103 10.82 -11.29 4.24
C TYR A 103 11.36 -10.95 2.86
N LYS A 104 10.47 -10.94 1.87
CA LYS A 104 10.78 -10.56 0.49
C LYS A 104 9.78 -9.55 -0.05
N ILE A 105 10.29 -8.63 -0.88
CA ILE A 105 9.47 -7.66 -1.60
C ILE A 105 9.19 -8.22 -3.00
N THR A 106 7.92 -8.39 -3.34
CA THR A 106 7.47 -8.99 -4.60
C THR A 106 7.82 -8.09 -5.79
N ALA A 107 7.51 -6.80 -5.70
CA ALA A 107 7.81 -5.82 -6.74
C ALA A 107 7.94 -4.40 -6.17
N LEU A 108 8.59 -3.53 -6.94
CA LEU A 108 8.67 -2.09 -6.71
C LEU A 108 7.91 -1.37 -7.84
N LEU A 109 7.06 -0.42 -7.49
CA LEU A 109 6.37 0.47 -8.42
C LEU A 109 6.73 1.91 -8.08
N ASP A 110 6.83 2.73 -9.13
CA ASP A 110 7.19 4.14 -9.02
C ASP A 110 6.08 5.03 -9.63
N HIS A 111 6.36 6.33 -9.77
CA HIS A 111 5.42 7.28 -10.35
C HIS A 111 4.96 6.96 -11.78
N LEU A 112 5.72 6.20 -12.59
CA LEU A 112 5.32 5.86 -13.96
C LEU A 112 4.15 4.88 -14.01
N ALA A 113 3.92 4.12 -12.94
CA ALA A 113 2.75 3.25 -12.81
C ALA A 113 1.49 4.02 -12.35
N MET A 114 1.63 5.28 -11.93
CA MET A 114 0.51 6.12 -11.49
C MET A 114 -0.27 6.67 -12.68
N ILE A 115 -1.54 7.05 -12.43
CA ILE A 115 -2.39 7.69 -13.45
C ILE A 115 -2.96 9.00 -12.95
N THR A 116 -3.02 9.98 -13.85
CA THR A 116 -3.66 11.26 -13.60
C THR A 116 -5.18 11.12 -13.67
N VAL A 117 -5.85 11.56 -12.61
CA VAL A 117 -7.30 11.69 -12.56
C VAL A 117 -7.68 13.16 -12.41
N HIS A 118 -8.81 13.54 -13.01
CA HIS A 118 -9.35 14.89 -12.90
C HIS A 118 -10.55 14.89 -11.96
N SER A 119 -10.46 15.72 -10.92
CA SER A 119 -11.57 16.02 -10.03
C SER A 119 -12.05 17.45 -10.21
N ASP A 120 -13.37 17.64 -10.26
CA ASP A 120 -13.98 18.98 -10.39
C ASP A 120 -13.58 19.94 -9.27
N SER A 121 -13.26 19.43 -8.07
CA SER A 121 -12.96 20.27 -6.89
C SER A 121 -11.47 20.52 -6.66
N ARG A 122 -10.57 19.72 -7.26
CA ARG A 122 -9.12 19.75 -6.96
C ARG A 122 -8.23 19.87 -8.21
N GLY A 123 -8.81 19.79 -9.40
CA GLY A 123 -8.03 19.70 -10.64
C GLY A 123 -7.39 18.32 -10.84
N PRO A 124 -6.37 18.23 -11.71
CA PRO A 124 -5.64 16.98 -11.97
C PRO A 124 -4.76 16.60 -10.78
N PHE A 125 -4.71 15.31 -10.47
CA PHE A 125 -3.75 14.73 -9.54
C PHE A 125 -3.50 13.25 -9.89
N ASP A 126 -2.34 12.73 -9.50
CA ASP A 126 -1.99 11.33 -9.75
C ASP A 126 -2.45 10.42 -8.61
N CYS A 127 -2.79 9.18 -8.97
CA CYS A 127 -3.16 8.13 -8.04
C CYS A 127 -2.53 6.79 -8.43
N LYS A 128 -2.56 5.82 -7.52
CA LYS A 128 -1.96 4.48 -7.61
C LYS A 128 -3.08 3.45 -7.87
N PRO A 129 -3.41 3.14 -9.13
CA PRO A 129 -4.54 2.27 -9.46
C PRO A 129 -4.19 0.80 -9.21
N LEU A 130 -4.71 0.19 -8.14
CA LEU A 130 -4.46 -1.23 -7.85
C LEU A 130 -4.90 -2.18 -8.98
N GLY A 131 -5.82 -1.74 -9.84
CA GLY A 131 -6.20 -2.47 -11.05
C GLY A 131 -5.04 -2.76 -12.01
N LEU A 132 -3.95 -2.00 -11.96
CA LEU A 132 -2.73 -2.30 -12.70
C LEU A 132 -2.07 -3.60 -12.20
N ILE A 133 -2.02 -3.80 -10.88
CA ILE A 133 -1.48 -5.02 -10.27
C ILE A 133 -2.42 -6.20 -10.52
N TRP A 134 -3.73 -6.01 -10.32
CA TRP A 134 -4.73 -7.06 -10.53
C TRP A 134 -4.82 -7.51 -12.00
N GLY A 135 -4.59 -6.60 -12.94
CA GLY A 135 -4.54 -6.95 -14.36
C GLY A 135 -3.30 -7.76 -14.74
N GLN A 136 -2.18 -7.55 -14.03
CA GLN A 136 -0.92 -8.25 -14.28
C GLN A 136 -0.86 -9.63 -13.59
N PHE A 137 -1.44 -9.77 -12.40
CA PHE A 137 -1.45 -11.00 -11.61
C PHE A 137 -2.87 -11.41 -11.18
N PRO A 138 -3.82 -11.57 -12.11
CA PRO A 138 -5.23 -11.84 -11.80
C PRO A 138 -5.45 -13.18 -11.09
N GLU A 139 -4.53 -14.12 -11.23
CA GLU A 139 -4.54 -15.42 -10.57
C GLU A 139 -4.17 -15.35 -9.07
N PHE A 140 -3.44 -14.30 -8.67
CA PHE A 140 -3.01 -14.11 -7.28
C PHE A 140 -3.83 -13.04 -6.56
N TYR A 141 -4.12 -11.91 -7.22
CA TYR A 141 -4.61 -10.72 -6.53
C TYR A 141 -5.84 -10.10 -7.17
N SER A 142 -6.73 -9.61 -6.32
CA SER A 142 -7.92 -8.86 -6.68
C SER A 142 -8.29 -7.87 -5.58
N SER A 143 -9.39 -7.13 -5.77
CA SER A 143 -9.94 -6.27 -4.73
C SER A 143 -10.38 -7.02 -3.47
N LYS A 144 -10.53 -8.35 -3.52
CA LYS A 144 -10.97 -9.15 -2.36
C LYS A 144 -9.85 -9.49 -1.39
N ASN A 145 -8.60 -9.50 -1.83
CA ASN A 145 -7.46 -9.92 -1.01
C ASN A 145 -6.30 -8.90 -1.02
N THR A 146 -6.55 -7.67 -1.47
CA THR A 146 -5.55 -6.60 -1.51
C THR A 146 -5.89 -5.51 -0.51
N ILE A 147 -4.90 -5.05 0.25
CA ILE A 147 -4.98 -3.84 1.07
C ILE A 147 -3.77 -2.94 0.80
N MET A 148 -3.98 -1.63 0.83
CA MET A 148 -2.98 -0.62 0.53
C MET A 148 -2.88 0.39 1.67
N PHE A 149 -1.66 0.64 2.16
CA PHE A 149 -1.38 1.68 3.15
C PHE A 149 -0.70 2.87 2.49
N ASP A 150 -1.28 4.04 2.68
CA ASP A 150 -0.77 5.30 2.16
C ASP A 150 -1.29 6.45 3.04
N ASP A 151 -0.44 7.41 3.41
CA ASP A 151 -0.87 8.52 4.27
C ASP A 151 -1.80 9.50 3.53
N LEU A 152 -1.85 9.41 2.20
CA LEU A 152 -2.64 10.27 1.35
C LEU A 152 -3.79 9.51 0.70
N ARG A 153 -5.00 9.68 1.26
CA ARG A 153 -6.25 9.09 0.75
C ARG A 153 -6.50 9.24 -0.75
N ARG A 154 -5.97 10.29 -1.38
CA ARG A 154 -6.12 10.52 -2.83
C ARG A 154 -5.40 9.46 -3.67
N ASN A 155 -4.33 8.85 -3.15
CA ASN A 155 -3.52 7.90 -3.90
C ASN A 155 -4.31 6.61 -4.21
N PHE A 156 -5.28 6.24 -3.40
CA PHE A 156 -6.17 5.11 -3.64
C PHE A 156 -7.61 5.53 -4.00
N VAL A 157 -7.78 6.72 -4.60
CA VAL A 157 -9.12 7.24 -4.95
C VAL A 157 -9.89 6.32 -5.91
N MET A 158 -9.19 5.55 -6.75
CA MET A 158 -9.78 4.59 -7.70
C MET A 158 -10.08 3.22 -7.08
N ASN A 159 -9.57 2.95 -5.88
CA ASN A 159 -9.78 1.71 -5.13
C ASN A 159 -9.99 2.04 -3.64
N PRO A 160 -11.02 2.85 -3.32
CA PRO A 160 -11.19 3.42 -1.98
C PRO A 160 -11.51 2.39 -0.90
N GLN A 161 -12.05 1.23 -1.29
CA GLN A 161 -12.34 0.12 -0.39
C GLN A 161 -11.09 -0.66 0.02
N ASN A 162 -10.01 -0.61 -0.79
CA ASN A 162 -8.77 -1.33 -0.53
C ASN A 162 -7.72 -0.47 0.18
N GLY A 163 -7.98 0.83 0.37
CA GLY A 163 -7.03 1.76 0.98
C GLY A 163 -7.30 2.00 2.46
N LEU A 164 -6.25 1.94 3.26
CA LEU A 164 -6.22 2.37 4.65
C LEU A 164 -5.32 3.61 4.74
N THR A 165 -5.88 4.72 5.23
CA THR A 165 -5.09 5.93 5.48
C THR A 165 -4.28 5.74 6.76
N ILE A 166 -3.00 5.46 6.64
CA ILE A 166 -2.09 5.33 7.78
C ILE A 166 -1.78 6.70 8.39
N LYS A 167 -1.58 6.79 9.70
CA LYS A 167 -1.09 8.03 10.31
C LYS A 167 0.32 8.36 9.79
N PRO A 168 0.58 9.58 9.29
CA PRO A 168 1.89 9.92 8.74
C PRO A 168 2.95 9.99 9.85
N PHE A 169 4.09 9.33 9.62
CA PHE A 169 5.26 9.40 10.49
C PHE A 169 6.12 10.61 10.13
N ARG A 170 6.09 11.65 10.96
CA ARG A 170 6.80 12.92 10.74
C ARG A 170 7.66 13.24 11.94
N LYS A 171 8.68 14.09 11.77
CA LYS A 171 9.57 14.56 12.84
C LYS A 171 10.14 13.35 13.62
N ALA A 172 10.82 12.45 12.92
CA ALA A 172 11.31 11.19 13.47
C ALA A 172 11.99 11.38 14.83
N HIS A 173 12.93 12.32 14.92
CA HIS A 173 13.68 12.65 16.16
C HIS A 173 12.81 12.94 17.39
N ALA A 174 11.59 13.44 17.20
CA ALA A 174 10.67 13.76 18.30
C ALA A 174 9.62 12.67 18.57
N ASN A 175 9.28 11.87 17.56
CA ASN A 175 8.13 10.96 17.62
C ASN A 175 8.51 9.47 17.64
N ARG A 176 9.76 9.12 17.31
CA ARG A 176 10.23 7.74 17.17
C ARG A 176 9.93 6.86 18.38
N ASP A 177 10.12 7.39 19.59
CA ASP A 177 9.95 6.58 20.81
C ASP A 177 8.49 6.32 21.18
N SER A 178 7.54 7.02 20.54
CA SER A 178 6.10 6.93 20.83
C SER A 178 5.25 6.42 19.66
N ASP A 179 5.78 6.35 18.44
CA ASP A 179 5.04 5.81 17.29
C ASP A 179 4.93 4.28 17.39
N GLN A 180 3.69 3.81 17.50
CA GLN A 180 3.34 2.39 17.60
C GLN A 180 2.42 1.98 16.43
N GLU A 181 2.33 2.79 15.37
CA GLU A 181 1.34 2.60 14.32
C GLU A 181 1.54 1.26 13.60
N LEU A 182 2.79 0.93 13.25
CA LEU A 182 3.11 -0.33 12.57
C LEU A 182 2.85 -1.56 13.47
N VAL A 183 2.99 -1.43 14.79
CA VAL A 183 2.63 -2.51 15.73
C VAL A 183 1.13 -2.78 15.68
N LYS A 184 0.31 -1.74 15.79
CA LYS A 184 -1.15 -1.86 15.70
C LYS A 184 -1.61 -2.37 14.33
N LEU A 185 -0.99 -1.90 13.25
CA LEU A 185 -1.29 -2.36 11.89
C LEU A 185 -0.86 -3.81 11.66
N THR A 186 0.21 -4.27 12.31
CA THR A 186 0.58 -5.70 12.32
C THR A 186 -0.56 -6.53 12.88
N GLN A 187 -1.06 -6.17 14.07
CA GLN A 187 -2.18 -6.85 14.72
C GLN A 187 -3.43 -6.85 13.81
N TYR A 188 -3.75 -5.70 13.22
CA TYR A 188 -4.88 -5.60 12.31
C TYR A 188 -4.75 -6.49 11.07
N LEU A 189 -3.60 -6.49 10.40
CA LEU A 189 -3.38 -7.30 9.21
C LEU A 189 -3.44 -8.80 9.51
N LEU A 190 -2.82 -9.23 10.61
CA LEU A 190 -2.89 -10.64 11.02
C LEU A 190 -4.32 -11.05 11.38
N ALA A 191 -5.08 -10.20 12.07
CA ALA A 191 -6.47 -10.48 12.43
C ALA A 191 -7.40 -10.63 11.21
N ILE A 192 -7.15 -9.91 10.12
CA ILE A 192 -7.96 -9.98 8.89
C ILE A 192 -7.41 -10.98 7.86
N ALA A 193 -6.24 -11.57 8.09
CA ALA A 193 -5.61 -12.52 7.16
C ALA A 193 -6.46 -13.80 6.96
N GLU A 194 -7.18 -14.22 7.99
CA GLU A 194 -8.08 -15.40 7.96
C GLU A 194 -9.39 -15.17 7.17
N LEU A 195 -9.63 -13.94 6.69
CA LEU A 195 -10.82 -13.64 5.90
C LEU A 195 -10.59 -13.93 4.43
N ASP A 196 -11.49 -14.71 3.81
CA ASP A 196 -11.43 -15.00 2.37
C ASP A 196 -11.63 -13.74 1.50
N ASP A 197 -12.39 -12.76 2.02
CA ASP A 197 -12.75 -11.53 1.32
C ASP A 197 -12.71 -10.31 2.27
N LEU A 198 -11.84 -9.35 1.94
CA LEU A 198 -11.62 -8.10 2.68
C LEU A 198 -12.63 -7.00 2.31
N SER A 199 -13.47 -7.18 1.29
CA SER A 199 -14.36 -6.13 0.76
C SER A 199 -15.44 -5.65 1.73
N SER A 200 -15.73 -6.42 2.79
CA SER A 200 -16.69 -6.06 3.83
C SER A 200 -16.09 -5.20 4.97
N LEU A 201 -14.77 -5.05 5.01
CA LEU A 201 -14.08 -4.33 6.08
C LEU A 201 -14.25 -2.82 5.93
N ASN A 202 -14.28 -2.11 7.05
CA ASN A 202 -14.19 -0.65 7.04
C ASN A 202 -12.82 -0.20 7.56
N HIS A 203 -11.86 -0.05 6.65
CA HIS A 203 -10.49 0.35 6.99
C HIS A 203 -10.37 1.75 7.61
N LYS A 204 -11.43 2.58 7.61
CA LYS A 204 -11.41 3.86 8.35
C LYS A 204 -11.45 3.67 9.86
N ASN A 205 -12.04 2.57 10.32
CA ASN A 205 -12.23 2.26 11.73
C ASN A 205 -11.44 1.00 12.12
N TRP A 206 -10.29 0.78 11.47
CA TRP A 206 -9.47 -0.41 11.66
C TRP A 206 -9.00 -0.58 13.11
N GLU A 207 -8.75 0.51 13.84
CA GLU A 207 -8.38 0.49 15.27
C GLU A 207 -9.48 -0.10 16.17
N SER A 208 -10.74 -0.03 15.73
CA SER A 208 -11.87 -0.62 16.45
C SER A 208 -12.17 -2.06 16.02
N TYR A 209 -11.38 -2.62 15.10
CA TYR A 209 -11.55 -4.00 14.67
C TYR A 209 -11.25 -4.93 15.85
N ASN A 210 -12.29 -5.65 16.28
CA ASN A 210 -12.21 -6.63 17.35
C ASN A 210 -12.61 -7.98 16.79
N GLU A 211 -11.71 -8.96 16.83
CA GLU A 211 -11.87 -10.30 16.22
C GLU A 211 -13.18 -10.98 16.66
N ASP A 212 -13.57 -10.77 17.92
CA ASP A 212 -14.77 -11.36 18.53
C ASP A 212 -16.08 -10.92 17.85
N ASN A 213 -16.13 -9.70 17.29
CA ASN A 213 -17.32 -9.21 16.61
C ASN A 213 -17.52 -9.85 15.23
N PHE A 214 -16.45 -10.30 14.58
CA PHE A 214 -16.53 -10.87 13.24
C PHE A 214 -16.84 -12.38 13.28
N LYS A 215 -16.27 -13.11 14.25
CA LYS A 215 -16.63 -14.52 14.51
C LYS A 215 -18.12 -14.67 14.82
N ARG A 216 -18.72 -13.73 15.58
CA ARG A 216 -20.17 -13.70 15.84
C ARG A 216 -21.03 -13.50 14.58
N ARG A 217 -20.55 -12.73 13.59
CA ARG A 217 -21.26 -12.49 12.31
C ARG A 217 -21.17 -13.66 11.33
N ARG A 218 -20.20 -14.57 11.50
CA ARG A 218 -20.06 -15.79 10.68
C ARG A 218 -20.98 -16.93 11.18
N HIS A 219 -21.48 -16.84 12.41
CA HIS A 219 -22.38 -17.81 13.04
C HIS A 219 -23.83 -17.33 13.17
N SER A 220 -24.17 -16.15 12.63
CA SER A 220 -25.53 -15.61 12.49
C SER A 220 -25.96 -15.63 11.05
#